data_AF-A0AAW0K0N1-F1
#
_entry.id   AF-A0AAW0K0N1-F1
#
_cell.length_a   1.000
_cell.length_b   1.000
_cell.length_c   1.000
_cell.angle_alpha   90.00
_cell.angle_beta   90.00
_cell.angle_gamma   90.00
#
_symmetry.space_group_name_H-M   'P 1'
#
loop_
_entity.id
_entity.type
_entity.pdbx_description
1 polymer ?
#
loop_
_entity_poly.entity_id
_entity_poly.type
_entity_poly.pdbx_seq_one_letter_code
_entity_poly.pdbx_strand_id
1 'polypeptide(L)'
;MARLTRDGFVKLMIKHNLDALVTPYLGPYGISVTSVLAIGGFPGISVPAGYDSKGVPFGICFGGLKGSEPKLIEISYGFEQATKIRKSPSFKP
;
A
#
# COMPACT_ATOMS: atom_id res chain seq x y z
N MET A 1 -2.93 -19.68 1.14
CA MET A 1 -3.11 -18.26 0.73
C MET A 1 -4.30 -18.01 -0.20
N ALA A 2 -4.62 -18.90 -1.15
CA ALA A 2 -5.78 -18.71 -2.05
C ALA A 2 -7.12 -18.36 -1.35
N ARG A 3 -7.39 -18.95 -0.17
CA ARG A 3 -8.56 -18.61 0.67
C ARG A 3 -8.55 -17.17 1.16
N LEU A 4 -7.41 -16.65 1.61
CA LEU A 4 -7.26 -15.25 2.07
C LEU A 4 -7.38 -14.26 0.90
N THR A 5 -6.94 -14.66 -0.29
CA THR A 5 -7.11 -13.89 -1.53
C THR A 5 -8.58 -13.80 -1.94
N ARG A 6 -9.27 -14.95 -2.09
CA ARG A 6 -10.66 -15.00 -2.59
C ARG A 6 -11.66 -14.55 -1.53
N ASP A 7 -11.62 -15.16 -0.35
CA ASP A 7 -12.64 -14.95 0.70
C ASP A 7 -12.28 -13.78 1.64
N GLY A 8 -11.04 -13.31 1.59
CA GLY A 8 -10.58 -12.12 2.30
C GLY A 8 -10.58 -10.90 1.40
N PHE A 9 -9.48 -10.64 0.70
CA PHE A 9 -9.25 -9.40 -0.05
C PHE A 9 -10.33 -9.14 -1.12
N VAL A 10 -10.57 -10.08 -2.04
CA VAL A 10 -11.54 -9.89 -3.12
C VAL A 10 -12.95 -9.70 -2.57
N LYS A 11 -13.36 -10.55 -1.63
CA LYS A 11 -14.67 -10.44 -0.98
C LYS A 11 -14.86 -9.09 -0.27
N LEU A 12 -13.84 -8.61 0.43
CA LEU A 12 -13.87 -7.32 1.12
C LEU A 12 -14.04 -6.17 0.14
N MET A 13 -13.23 -6.13 -0.92
CA MET A 13 -13.28 -5.08 -1.95
C MET A 13 -14.67 -5.02 -2.61
N ILE A 14 -15.23 -6.17 -3.01
CA ILE A 14 -16.53 -6.25 -3.69
C ILE A 14 -17.69 -5.93 -2.73
N LYS A 15 -17.71 -6.56 -1.55
CA LYS A 15 -18.82 -6.42 -0.58
C LYS A 15 -19.00 -4.96 -0.14
N HIS A 16 -17.91 -4.22 0.00
CA HIS A 16 -17.92 -2.84 0.46
C HIS A 16 -17.79 -1.81 -0.67
N ASN A 17 -17.78 -2.25 -1.93
CA ASN A 17 -17.61 -1.39 -3.11
C ASN A 17 -16.42 -0.42 -2.98
N LEU A 18 -15.25 -0.96 -2.64
CA LEU A 18 -14.03 -0.19 -2.40
C LEU A 18 -13.22 -0.03 -3.68
N ASP A 19 -12.67 1.16 -3.90
CA ASP A 19 -11.72 1.42 -4.99
C ASP A 19 -10.30 0.93 -4.66
N ALA A 20 -9.90 1.00 -3.39
CA ALA A 20 -8.61 0.53 -2.91
C ALA A 20 -8.66 0.11 -1.44
N LEU A 21 -7.74 -0.78 -1.05
CA LEU A 21 -7.37 -1.06 0.34
C LEU A 21 -6.06 -0.34 0.65
N VAL A 22 -5.89 0.18 1.87
CA VAL A 22 -4.62 0.74 2.34
C VAL A 22 -4.14 0.01 3.58
N THR A 23 -2.85 -0.33 3.63
CA THR A 23 -2.21 -0.90 4.82
C THR A 23 -0.87 -0.22 5.10
N PRO A 24 -0.46 -0.04 6.36
CA PRO A 24 0.89 0.41 6.67
C PRO A 24 1.91 -0.63 6.19
N TYR A 25 3.03 -0.17 5.64
CA TYR A 25 4.20 -0.99 5.34
C TYR A 25 5.27 -0.71 6.40
N LEU A 26 5.33 -1.58 7.42
CA LEU A 26 6.21 -1.44 8.58
C LEU A 26 7.53 -2.23 8.42
N GLY A 27 8.05 -2.33 7.20
CA GLY A 27 9.29 -3.08 6.93
C GLY A 27 9.15 -4.60 7.11
N PRO A 28 10.25 -5.34 7.35
CA PRO A 28 10.29 -6.80 7.25
C PRO A 28 9.51 -7.57 8.32
N TYR A 29 9.00 -6.88 9.35
CA TYR A 29 8.27 -7.48 10.47
C TYR A 29 6.79 -7.04 10.55
N GLY A 30 6.33 -6.23 9.60
CA GLY A 30 4.98 -5.66 9.60
C GLY A 30 3.92 -6.55 8.94
N ILE A 31 2.69 -6.49 9.45
CA ILE A 31 1.51 -7.01 8.77
C ILE A 31 1.33 -6.20 7.48
N SER A 32 1.54 -6.83 6.33
CA SER A 32 1.33 -6.21 5.03
C SER A 32 0.40 -7.07 4.16
N VAL A 33 -0.49 -6.41 3.41
CA VAL A 33 -1.32 -7.09 2.40
C VAL A 33 -0.51 -7.53 1.17
N THR A 34 0.78 -7.15 1.07
CA THR A 34 1.64 -7.43 -0.09
C THR A 34 1.64 -8.91 -0.50
N SER A 35 1.70 -9.86 0.46
CA SER A 35 1.68 -11.30 0.13
C SER A 35 0.35 -11.74 -0.49
N VAL A 36 -0.77 -11.15 -0.06
CA VAL A 36 -2.10 -11.43 -0.64
C VAL A 36 -2.19 -10.85 -2.05
N LEU A 37 -1.68 -9.63 -2.25
CA LEU A 37 -1.66 -8.99 -3.58
C LEU A 37 -0.74 -9.74 -4.55
N ALA A 38 0.49 -10.05 -4.15
CA ALA A 38 1.49 -10.72 -4.97
C ALA A 38 1.05 -12.13 -5.40
N ILE A 39 0.57 -12.95 -4.45
CA ILE A 39 0.07 -14.30 -4.75
C ILE A 39 -1.22 -14.24 -5.60
N GLY A 40 -2.08 -13.24 -5.37
CA GLY A 40 -3.31 -13.04 -6.12
C GLY A 40 -3.11 -12.46 -7.53
N GLY A 41 -1.92 -11.92 -7.83
CA GLY A 41 -1.65 -11.16 -9.04
C GLY A 41 -2.47 -9.86 -9.08
N PHE A 42 -2.61 -9.18 -7.94
CA PHE A 42 -3.30 -7.92 -7.81
C PHE A 42 -2.31 -6.76 -7.78
N PRO A 43 -2.67 -5.59 -8.36
CA PRO A 43 -1.81 -4.43 -8.32
C PRO A 43 -1.74 -3.81 -6.92
N GLY A 44 -0.58 -3.25 -6.61
CA GLY A 44 -0.40 -2.41 -5.42
C GLY A 44 0.73 -1.40 -5.60
N ILE A 45 0.57 -0.23 -4.97
CA ILE A 45 1.51 0.90 -5.03
C ILE A 45 1.86 1.31 -3.60
N SER A 46 3.16 1.37 -3.29
CA SER A 46 3.65 1.85 -2.00
C SER A 46 4.17 3.28 -2.12
N VAL A 47 3.76 4.15 -1.19
CA VAL A 47 4.19 5.55 -1.13
C VAL A 47 4.70 5.92 0.28
N PRO A 48 5.64 6.87 0.41
CA PRO A 48 6.14 7.34 1.70
C PRO A 48 5.03 7.97 2.56
N ALA A 49 4.91 7.55 3.82
CA ALA A 49 3.80 7.96 4.70
C ALA A 49 4.26 8.58 6.03
N GLY A 50 5.55 8.47 6.37
CA GLY A 50 6.07 9.15 7.53
C GLY A 50 7.45 8.68 7.94
N TYR A 51 7.83 9.12 9.13
CA TYR A 51 9.06 8.74 9.80
C TYR A 51 8.73 8.41 11.26
N ASP A 52 9.38 7.41 11.83
CA ASP A 52 9.26 7.14 13.27
C ASP A 52 10.05 8.15 14.11
N SER A 53 10.02 7.99 15.44
CA SER A 53 10.75 8.86 16.37
C SER A 53 12.27 8.82 16.21
N LYS A 54 12.82 7.84 15.49
CA LYS A 54 14.24 7.70 15.17
C LYS A 54 14.58 8.21 13.77
N GLY A 55 13.60 8.72 13.02
CA GLY A 55 13.79 9.18 11.65
C GLY A 55 13.83 8.06 10.61
N VAL A 56 13.38 6.85 10.94
CA VAL A 56 13.27 5.73 9.99
C VAL A 56 12.00 5.92 9.14
N PRO A 57 12.09 5.94 7.80
CA PRO A 57 10.92 6.12 6.96
C PRO A 57 10.01 4.88 7.01
N PHE A 58 8.70 5.10 6.98
CA PHE A 58 7.71 4.07 6.71
C PHE A 58 6.75 4.51 5.60
N GLY A 59 6.16 3.52 4.93
CA GLY A 59 5.23 3.74 3.84
C GLY A 59 3.83 3.22 4.14
N ILE A 60 2.91 3.51 3.24
CA ILE A 60 1.63 2.81 3.11
C ILE A 60 1.56 2.16 1.74
N CYS A 61 0.83 1.06 1.64
CA CYS A 61 0.60 0.32 0.40
C CYS A 61 -0.88 0.40 0.06
N PHE A 62 -1.21 0.94 -1.11
CA PHE A 62 -2.53 0.87 -1.71
C PHE A 62 -2.63 -0.38 -2.59
N GLY A 63 -3.67 -1.19 -2.41
CA GLY A 63 -3.93 -2.39 -3.20
C GLY A 63 -5.32 -2.35 -3.84
N GLY A 64 -5.45 -2.90 -5.04
CA GLY A 64 -6.71 -2.89 -5.80
C GLY A 64 -6.97 -4.22 -6.51
N LEU A 65 -8.15 -4.35 -7.12
CA LEU A 65 -8.48 -5.52 -7.95
C LEU A 65 -7.69 -5.49 -9.28
N LYS A 66 -7.67 -6.60 -10.03
CA LYS A 66 -6.98 -6.64 -11.34
C LYS A 66 -7.55 -5.58 -12.28
N GLY A 67 -6.69 -4.85 -13.00
CA GLY A 67 -7.11 -3.79 -13.92
C GLY A 67 -7.35 -2.43 -13.25
N SER A 68 -7.13 -2.31 -11.94
CA SER A 68 -7.30 -1.05 -11.19
C SER A 68 -6.06 -0.16 -11.17
N GLU A 69 -5.00 -0.50 -11.91
CA GLU A 69 -3.74 0.25 -11.96
C GLU A 69 -3.94 1.75 -12.22
N PRO A 70 -4.78 2.20 -13.19
CA PRO A 70 -4.99 3.64 -13.39
C PRO A 70 -5.59 4.33 -12.17
N LYS A 71 -6.57 3.68 -11.52
CA LYS A 71 -7.22 4.20 -10.31
C LYS A 71 -6.24 4.26 -9.13
N LEU A 72 -5.39 3.24 -8.97
CA LEU A 72 -4.37 3.22 -7.93
C LEU A 72 -3.32 4.30 -8.13
N ILE A 73 -2.94 4.61 -9.39
CA ILE A 73 -2.05 5.73 -9.70
C ILE A 73 -2.70 7.05 -9.28
N GLU A 74 -3.98 7.28 -9.63
CA GLU A 74 -4.71 8.49 -9.21
C GLU A 74 -4.74 8.66 -7.69
N ILE A 75 -5.10 7.59 -6.96
CA ILE A 75 -5.18 7.60 -5.50
C ILE A 75 -3.80 7.87 -4.88
N SER A 76 -2.78 7.14 -5.33
CA SER A 76 -1.43 7.22 -4.78
C SER A 76 -0.79 8.58 -5.07
N TYR A 77 -0.99 9.11 -6.27
CA TYR A 77 -0.54 10.45 -6.66
C TYR A 77 -1.24 11.54 -5.85
N GLY A 78 -2.56 11.43 -5.66
CA GLY A 78 -3.32 12.36 -4.81
C GLY A 78 -2.78 12.41 -3.39
N PHE A 79 -2.50 11.25 -2.78
CA PHE A 79 -1.87 11.17 -1.47
C PHE A 79 -0.46 11.76 -1.45
N GLU A 80 0.39 11.40 -2.41
CA GLU A 80 1.77 11.91 -2.50
C GLU A 80 1.79 13.43 -2.61
N GLN A 81 0.96 14.00 -3.48
CA GLN A 81 0.93 15.44 -3.75
C GLN A 81 0.32 16.25 -2.61
N ALA A 82 -0.69 15.69 -1.93
CA ALA A 82 -1.29 16.33 -0.76
C ALA A 82 -0.34 16.39 0.44
N THR A 83 0.57 15.41 0.56
CA THR A 83 1.37 15.23 1.78
C THR A 83 2.84 15.60 1.64
N LYS A 84 3.45 15.33 0.47
CA LYS A 84 4.87 15.59 0.16
C LYS A 84 5.82 15.14 1.27
N ILE A 85 5.50 14.01 1.92
CA ILE A 85 6.18 13.54 3.14
C ILE A 85 7.64 13.17 2.90
N ARG A 86 7.97 12.69 1.70
CA ARG A 86 9.30 12.17 1.38
C ARG A 86 10.38 13.24 1.59
N LYS A 87 11.37 12.92 2.41
CA LYS A 87 12.62 13.68 2.58
C LYS A 87 13.78 12.90 1.99
N SER A 88 14.75 13.61 1.42
CA SER A 88 16.01 13.00 1.01
C SER A 88 16.78 12.53 2.26
N PRO A 89 17.42 11.34 2.22
CA PRO A 89 18.20 10.87 3.35
C PRO A 89 19.42 11.77 3.59
N SER A 90 19.77 12.00 4.85
CA SER A 90 21.03 12.64 5.23
C SER A 90 22.06 11.57 5.55
N PHE A 91 23.12 11.48 4.76
CA PHE A 91 24.29 10.68 5.12
C PHE A 91 25.20 11.57 5.96
N LYS A 92 25.44 11.17 7.22
CA LYS A 92 26.55 11.73 8.00
C LYS A 92 27.81 10.94 7.61
N PRO A 93 28.94 11.60 7.32
CA PRO A 93 30.20 10.92 7.03
C PRO A 93 30.67 10.06 8.20
#